data_AF-A0A7C5ERF2-F1
#
_entry.id   AF-A0A7C5ERF2-F1
#
_cell.length_a   1.000
_cell.length_b   1.000
_cell.length_c   1.000
_cell.angle_alpha   90.00
_cell.angle_beta   90.00
_cell.angle_gamma   90.00
#
_symmetry.space_group_name_H-M   'P 1'
#
loop_
_entity.id
_entity.type
_entity.pdbx_description
1 polymer ?
#
loop_
_entity_poly.entity_id
_entity_poly.type
_entity_poly.pdbx_seq_one_letter_code
_entity_poly.pdbx_strand_id
1 'polypeptide(L)'
;MSLTERLQSLEHAIAWKGEIPLQSRYTLGLAGERFFREIRDHARLLATHCPACDWTYLPPRAYCERCLAELTEWVEIPPSGVVYSYTVLYRDLDEQPLDPPVVVAFVRLEGCDGGLIHYLLVEPEQAYIGMPVEVMFREERKGSIQDIAGFRPA
;
A
#
# COMPACT_ATOMS: atom_id res chain seq x y z
N MET A 1 -13.96 -37.58 -2.37
CA MET A 1 -13.79 -38.54 -3.49
C MET A 1 -12.44 -38.25 -4.11
N SER A 2 -11.49 -39.17 -4.02
CA SER A 2 -10.18 -39.01 -4.66
C SER A 2 -10.33 -39.11 -6.17
N LEU A 3 -9.66 -38.23 -6.91
CA LEU A 3 -9.51 -38.31 -8.37
C LEU A 3 -8.60 -39.51 -8.68
N THR A 4 -9.18 -40.68 -8.94
CA THR A 4 -8.44 -41.92 -9.23
C THR A 4 -8.27 -42.17 -10.74
N GLU A 5 -8.59 -41.20 -11.60
CA GLU A 5 -8.37 -41.31 -13.04
C GLU A 5 -7.13 -40.53 -13.46
N ARG A 6 -6.10 -41.27 -13.88
CA ARG A 6 -4.88 -40.71 -14.47
C ARG A 6 -5.15 -40.40 -15.94
N LEU A 7 -5.16 -39.13 -16.30
CA LEU A 7 -5.27 -38.70 -17.70
C LEU A 7 -4.07 -39.23 -18.49
N GLN A 8 -4.33 -40.15 -19.44
CA GLN A 8 -3.30 -40.75 -20.29
C GLN A 8 -3.16 -40.08 -21.67
N SER A 9 -4.08 -39.17 -22.02
CA SER A 9 -4.03 -38.38 -23.26
C SER A 9 -4.59 -36.98 -23.01
N LEU A 10 -4.03 -35.97 -23.68
CA LEU A 10 -4.48 -34.58 -23.61
C LEU A 10 -5.88 -34.39 -24.22
N GLU A 11 -6.30 -35.26 -25.14
CA GLU A 11 -7.64 -35.21 -25.75
C GLU A 11 -8.77 -35.56 -24.76
N HIS A 12 -8.42 -36.17 -23.62
CA HIS A 12 -9.35 -36.49 -22.53
C HIS A 12 -9.37 -35.42 -21.42
N ALA A 13 -8.74 -34.26 -21.62
CA ALA A 13 -8.80 -33.17 -20.66
C ALA A 13 -10.24 -32.68 -20.49
N ILE A 14 -10.83 -32.98 -19.34
CA ILE A 14 -12.19 -32.57 -18.98
C ILE A 14 -12.10 -31.15 -18.41
N ALA A 15 -12.72 -30.18 -19.07
CA ALA A 15 -12.87 -28.85 -18.50
C ALA A 15 -13.92 -28.90 -17.37
N TRP A 16 -13.46 -28.90 -16.12
CA TRP A 16 -14.36 -28.75 -14.98
C TRP A 16 -14.78 -27.29 -14.86
N LYS A 17 -16.04 -27.00 -15.20
CA LYS A 17 -16.64 -25.69 -14.95
C LYS A 17 -17.20 -25.66 -13.53
N GLY A 18 -16.57 -24.89 -12.67
CA GLY A 18 -16.99 -24.66 -11.30
C GLY A 18 -16.36 -23.39 -10.77
N GLU A 19 -16.99 -22.77 -9.78
CA GLU A 19 -16.38 -21.69 -9.03
C GLU A 19 -15.47 -22.31 -7.98
N ILE A 20 -14.20 -21.90 -7.96
CA ILE A 20 -13.33 -22.10 -6.81
C ILE A 20 -13.56 -20.88 -5.93
N PRO A 21 -14.33 -20.96 -4.81
CA PRO A 21 -14.50 -19.83 -3.92
C PRO A 21 -13.18 -19.58 -3.20
N LEU A 22 -12.30 -18.78 -3.80
CA LEU A 22 -11.07 -18.35 -3.17
C LEU A 22 -11.38 -17.23 -2.19
N GLN A 23 -11.55 -17.59 -0.91
CA GLN A 23 -11.59 -16.63 0.18
C GLN A 23 -10.17 -16.36 0.68
N SER A 24 -9.54 -15.32 0.16
CA SER A 24 -8.24 -14.85 0.64
C SER A 24 -8.43 -14.07 1.94
N ARG A 25 -8.03 -14.64 3.08
CA ARG A 25 -7.86 -13.88 4.33
C ARG A 25 -6.41 -13.43 4.43
N TYR A 26 -6.10 -12.28 3.84
CA TYR A 26 -4.79 -11.64 4.03
C TYR A 26 -4.72 -11.05 5.44
N THR A 27 -3.90 -11.64 6.30
CA THR A 27 -3.52 -11.02 7.57
C THR A 27 -2.47 -9.96 7.31
N LEU A 28 -2.49 -8.89 8.10
CA LEU A 28 -1.57 -7.75 7.95
C LEU A 28 -0.13 -8.08 8.39
N GLY A 29 0.08 -9.25 9.01
CA GLY A 29 1.32 -9.60 9.70
C GLY A 29 1.59 -8.68 10.90
N LEU A 30 2.66 -8.98 11.65
CA LEU A 30 3.04 -8.19 12.83
C LEU A 30 3.35 -6.74 12.47
N ALA A 31 4.04 -6.53 11.34
CA ALA A 31 4.46 -5.21 10.93
C ALA A 31 3.27 -4.34 10.43
N GLY A 32 2.44 -4.90 9.54
CA GLY A 32 1.28 -4.19 9.02
C GLY A 32 0.20 -3.96 10.07
N GLU A 33 -0.02 -4.90 10.99
CA GLU A 33 -0.96 -4.71 12.10
C GLU A 33 -0.57 -3.50 12.95
N ARG A 34 0.70 -3.41 13.36
CA ARG A 34 1.18 -2.26 14.13
C ARG A 34 1.07 -0.97 13.33
N PHE A 35 1.46 -0.96 12.05
CA PHE A 35 1.33 0.21 11.18
C PHE A 35 -0.10 0.78 11.16
N PHE A 36 -1.10 -0.07 10.92
CA PHE A 36 -2.50 0.38 10.86
C PHE A 36 -3.07 0.77 12.22
N ARG A 37 -2.65 0.11 13.31
CA ARG A 37 -3.03 0.54 14.68
C ARG A 37 -2.47 1.93 15.00
N GLU A 38 -1.24 2.21 14.62
CA GLU A 38 -0.58 3.50 14.90
C GLU A 38 -1.19 4.64 14.09
N ILE A 39 -1.56 4.38 12.82
CA ILE A 39 -2.36 5.33 12.04
C ILE A 39 -3.71 5.58 12.73
N ARG A 40 -4.42 4.51 13.11
CA ARG A 40 -5.74 4.60 13.71
C ARG A 40 -5.75 5.37 15.02
N ASP A 41 -4.91 4.95 15.96
CA ASP A 41 -4.94 5.38 17.36
C ASP A 41 -4.19 6.71 17.55
N HIS A 42 -3.17 6.97 16.73
CA HIS A 42 -2.23 8.07 16.97
C HIS A 42 -2.01 9.00 15.78
N ALA A 43 -2.56 8.72 14.60
CA ALA A 43 -2.34 9.52 13.39
C ALA A 43 -0.84 9.71 13.07
N ARG A 44 -0.05 8.65 13.20
CA ARG A 44 1.38 8.65 12.88
C ARG A 44 1.77 7.51 11.97
N LEU A 45 2.84 7.70 11.22
CA LEU A 45 3.40 6.67 10.36
C LEU A 45 4.60 6.03 11.05
N LEU A 46 4.61 4.69 11.11
CA LEU A 46 5.78 3.95 11.53
C LEU A 46 6.41 3.19 10.37
N ALA A 47 7.72 3.14 10.37
CA ALA A 47 8.56 2.33 9.50
C ALA A 47 9.39 1.35 10.34
N THR A 48 9.99 0.36 9.69
CA THR A 48 11.02 -0.50 10.31
C THR A 48 12.38 -0.22 9.71
N HIS A 49 13.40 -0.16 10.57
CA HIS A 49 14.78 0.15 10.19
C HIS A 49 15.67 -1.08 10.27
N CYS A 50 16.56 -1.26 9.29
CA CYS A 50 17.55 -2.32 9.29
C CYS A 50 18.92 -1.78 9.71
N PRO A 51 19.43 -2.09 10.93
CA PRO A 51 20.72 -1.56 11.39
C PRO A 51 21.92 -2.13 10.61
N ALA A 52 21.74 -3.21 9.84
CA ALA A 52 22.81 -3.84 9.07
C ALA A 52 23.06 -3.19 7.71
N CYS A 53 22.02 -2.68 7.04
CA CYS A 53 22.15 -2.00 5.74
C CYS A 53 21.58 -0.58 5.71
N ASP A 54 21.21 -0.04 6.87
CA ASP A 54 20.72 1.32 7.08
C ASP A 54 19.41 1.65 6.33
N TRP A 55 18.68 0.61 5.88
CA TRP A 55 17.46 0.79 5.10
C TRP A 55 16.22 0.93 5.97
N THR A 56 15.40 1.96 5.69
CA THR A 56 14.16 2.23 6.42
C THR A 56 12.94 1.97 5.54
N TYR A 57 12.15 0.97 5.92
CA TYR A 57 11.02 0.44 5.15
C TYR A 57 9.70 1.10 5.51
N LEU A 58 9.06 1.71 4.52
CA LEU A 58 7.68 2.20 4.59
C LEU A 58 6.91 1.74 3.35
N PRO A 59 5.80 0.98 3.49
CA PRO A 59 5.26 0.41 4.73
C PRO A 59 6.24 -0.52 5.47
N PRO A 60 6.11 -0.65 6.81
CA PRO A 60 7.04 -1.44 7.61
C PRO A 60 6.96 -2.93 7.28
N ARG A 61 8.10 -3.60 7.42
CA ARG A 61 8.27 -5.05 7.21
C ARG A 61 8.85 -5.69 8.47
N ALA A 62 8.50 -6.96 8.71
CA ALA A 62 9.08 -7.74 9.82
C ALA A 62 10.48 -8.29 9.50
N TYR A 63 10.94 -8.13 8.26
CA TYR A 63 12.16 -8.75 7.75
C TYR A 63 12.78 -7.91 6.64
N CYS A 64 14.12 -7.82 6.64
CA CYS A 64 14.89 -7.16 5.60
C CYS A 64 15.23 -8.16 4.49
N GLU A 65 14.73 -7.92 3.28
CA GLU A 65 15.04 -8.77 2.13
C GLU A 65 16.49 -8.68 1.65
N ARG A 66 17.25 -7.66 2.10
CA ARG A 66 18.64 -7.42 1.70
C ARG A 66 19.63 -8.14 2.60
N CYS A 67 19.43 -8.04 3.91
CA CYS A 67 20.30 -8.64 4.92
C CYS A 67 19.81 -10.00 5.41
N LEU A 68 18.59 -10.38 5.03
CA LEU A 68 17.96 -11.61 5.45
C LEU A 68 17.79 -11.73 6.99
N ALA A 69 17.56 -10.60 7.65
CA ALA A 69 17.44 -10.49 9.11
C ALA A 69 16.06 -9.97 9.54
N GLU A 70 15.64 -10.37 10.74
CA GLU A 70 14.45 -9.84 11.41
C GLU A 70 14.59 -8.33 11.67
N LEU A 71 13.51 -7.58 11.48
CA LEU A 71 13.44 -6.15 11.74
C LEU A 71 12.65 -5.88 13.01
N THR A 72 13.35 -5.42 14.05
CA THR A 72 12.76 -5.14 15.36
C THR A 72 12.81 -3.65 15.72
N GLU A 73 13.59 -2.85 15.00
CA GLU A 73 13.70 -1.40 15.21
C GLU A 73 12.59 -0.66 14.47
N TRP A 74 11.83 0.13 15.23
CA TRP A 74 10.70 0.91 14.74
C TRP A 74 11.04 2.38 14.80
N VAL A 75 10.79 3.09 13.70
CA VAL A 75 11.05 4.53 13.61
C VAL A 75 9.77 5.25 13.19
N GLU A 76 9.52 6.40 13.80
CA GLU A 76 8.41 7.27 13.41
C GLU A 76 8.83 8.10 12.19
N ILE A 77 7.97 8.13 11.18
CA ILE A 77 8.19 8.86 9.93
C ILE A 77 7.41 10.17 9.98
N PRO A 78 8.07 11.32 9.77
CA PRO A 78 7.39 12.60 9.62
C PRO A 78 6.30 12.55 8.53
N PRO A 79 5.22 13.32 8.68
CA PRO A 79 4.17 13.37 7.67
C PRO A 79 4.58 14.14 6.40
N SER A 80 5.79 14.71 6.34
CA SER A 80 6.35 15.47 5.21
C SER A 80 6.93 14.55 4.14
N GLY A 81 6.68 14.89 2.87
CA GLY A 81 7.23 14.16 1.74
C GLY A 81 7.19 14.94 0.44
N VAL A 82 7.57 14.26 -0.63
CA VAL A 82 7.58 14.81 -2.00
C VAL A 82 6.91 13.84 -2.96
N VAL A 83 6.14 14.38 -3.91
CA VAL A 83 5.57 13.60 -5.01
C VAL A 83 6.72 13.09 -5.89
N TYR A 84 6.95 11.77 -5.88
CA TYR A 84 7.98 11.15 -6.72
C TYR A 84 7.47 10.84 -8.12
N SER A 85 6.23 10.35 -8.22
CA SER A 85 5.50 10.17 -9.47
C SER A 85 4.00 10.25 -9.22
N TYR A 86 3.21 10.53 -10.25
CA TYR A 86 1.75 10.57 -10.14
C TYR A 86 1.09 10.17 -11.46
N THR A 87 -0.20 9.89 -11.39
CA THR A 87 -1.08 9.70 -12.54
C THR A 87 -2.47 10.29 -12.23
N VAL A 88 -3.23 10.56 -13.29
CA VAL A 88 -4.60 11.06 -13.21
C VAL A 88 -5.56 9.95 -13.62
N LEU A 89 -6.48 9.61 -12.73
CA LEU A 89 -7.52 8.64 -12.96
C LEU A 89 -8.78 9.35 -13.46
N TYR A 90 -9.18 9.04 -14.70
CA TYR A 90 -10.40 9.56 -15.31
C TYR A 90 -11.59 8.60 -15.18
N ARG A 91 -11.35 7.36 -14.76
CA ARG A 91 -12.36 6.32 -14.60
C ARG A 91 -12.10 5.50 -13.33
N ASP A 92 -13.17 5.01 -12.73
CA ASP A 92 -13.10 4.09 -11.60
C ASP A 92 -12.89 2.63 -12.04
N LEU A 93 -12.94 1.71 -11.07
CA LEU A 93 -12.74 0.27 -11.30
C LEU A 93 -13.88 -0.39 -12.11
N ASP A 94 -15.06 0.23 -12.13
CA ASP A 94 -16.24 -0.21 -12.88
C ASP A 94 -16.37 0.53 -14.23
N GLU A 95 -15.27 1.14 -14.67
CA GLU A 95 -15.13 1.95 -15.89
C GLU A 95 -16.04 3.19 -15.97
N GLN A 96 -16.65 3.62 -14.86
CA GLN A 96 -17.45 4.82 -14.82
C GLN A 96 -16.57 6.07 -14.82
N PRO A 97 -16.96 7.16 -15.51
CA PRO A 97 -16.22 8.42 -15.47
C PRO A 97 -16.11 8.98 -14.05
N LEU A 98 -14.91 9.43 -13.68
CA LEU A 98 -14.67 10.22 -12.47
C LEU A 98 -14.81 11.70 -12.81
N ASP A 99 -15.71 12.39 -12.11
CA ASP A 99 -15.92 13.84 -12.23
C ASP A 99 -15.94 14.48 -10.82
N PRO A 100 -14.87 15.19 -10.41
CA PRO A 100 -13.64 15.45 -11.17
C PRO A 100 -12.72 14.21 -11.26
N PRO A 101 -11.75 14.19 -12.22
CA PRO A 101 -10.69 13.20 -12.24
C PRO A 101 -9.88 13.22 -10.94
N VAL A 102 -9.37 12.06 -10.52
CA VAL A 102 -8.67 11.89 -9.24
C VAL A 102 -7.17 11.72 -9.47
N VAL A 103 -6.34 12.41 -8.69
CA VAL A 103 -4.88 12.24 -8.76
C VAL A 103 -4.41 11.19 -7.75
N VAL A 104 -3.60 10.24 -8.20
CA VAL A 104 -2.91 9.27 -7.34
C VAL A 104 -1.40 9.44 -7.51
N ALA A 105 -0.69 9.51 -6.39
CA ALA A 105 0.74 9.75 -6.36
C ALA A 105 1.47 8.69 -5.55
N PHE A 106 2.69 8.37 -5.97
CA PHE A 106 3.69 7.76 -5.10
C PHE A 106 4.48 8.88 -4.42
N VAL A 107 4.32 8.98 -3.10
CA VAL A 107 4.98 10.00 -2.27
C VAL A 107 6.11 9.36 -1.49
N ARG A 108 7.31 9.93 -1.64
CA ARG A 108 8.47 9.60 -0.83
C ARG A 108 8.43 10.48 0.42
N LEU A 109 8.36 9.83 1.59
CA LEU A 109 8.34 10.50 2.88
C LEU A 109 9.77 10.68 3.41
N GLU A 110 9.99 11.75 4.15
CA GLU A 110 11.31 12.04 4.73
C GLU A 110 11.73 10.95 5.71
N GLY A 111 13.02 10.59 5.69
CA GLY A 111 13.57 9.58 6.60
C GLY A 111 13.25 8.12 6.24
N CYS A 112 12.72 7.83 5.05
CA CYS A 112 12.53 6.46 4.58
C CYS A 112 13.07 6.21 3.16
N ASP A 113 13.43 4.97 2.88
CA ASP A 113 13.88 4.51 1.55
C ASP A 113 12.72 3.99 0.67
N GLY A 114 11.50 4.22 1.13
CA GLY A 114 10.25 3.82 0.48
C GLY A 114 9.30 5.00 0.28
N GLY A 115 8.01 4.71 0.39
CA GLY A 115 6.96 5.69 0.19
C GLY A 115 5.59 5.05 0.21
N LEU A 116 4.56 5.88 0.05
CA LEU A 116 3.18 5.42 -0.02
C LEU A 116 2.57 5.82 -1.35
N ILE A 117 1.79 4.91 -1.93
CA ILE A 117 0.91 5.24 -3.05
C ILE A 117 -0.44 5.62 -2.47
N HIS A 118 -0.90 6.85 -2.71
CA HIS A 118 -2.20 7.29 -2.25
C HIS A 118 -2.74 8.49 -3.03
N TYR A 119 -3.94 8.96 -2.70
CA TYR A 119 -4.53 10.15 -3.31
C TYR A 119 -3.69 11.40 -3.07
N LEU A 120 -3.51 12.21 -4.11
CA LEU A 120 -2.99 13.58 -4.02
C LEU A 120 -4.18 14.53 -4.10
N LEU A 121 -4.40 15.31 -3.04
CA LEU A 121 -5.58 16.15 -2.81
C LEU A 121 -5.44 17.50 -3.51
N VAL A 122 -5.31 17.47 -4.83
CA VAL A 122 -5.16 18.64 -5.71
C VAL A 122 -5.97 18.43 -6.99
N GLU A 123 -6.26 19.52 -7.69
CA GLU A 123 -6.79 19.43 -9.05
C GLU A 123 -5.73 18.83 -10.00
N PRO A 124 -6.12 18.06 -11.02
CA PRO A 124 -5.18 17.40 -11.94
C PRO A 124 -4.11 18.32 -12.53
N GLU A 125 -4.47 19.57 -12.85
CA GLU A 125 -3.58 20.56 -13.46
C GLU A 125 -2.54 21.11 -12.48
N GLN A 126 -2.76 20.95 -11.18
CA GLN A 126 -1.85 21.41 -10.14
C GLN A 126 -0.78 20.38 -9.80
N ALA A 127 -0.99 19.09 -10.11
CA ALA A 127 -0.07 18.02 -9.76
C ALA A 127 1.25 18.13 -10.55
N TYR A 128 2.39 18.02 -9.87
CA TYR A 128 3.72 17.96 -10.49
C TYR A 128 4.68 17.10 -9.67
N ILE A 129 5.66 16.50 -10.35
CA ILE A 129 6.75 15.74 -9.70
C ILE A 129 7.65 16.71 -8.92
N GLY A 130 7.97 16.36 -7.68
CA GLY A 130 8.73 17.19 -6.75
C GLY A 130 7.87 18.12 -5.88
N MET A 131 6.54 18.09 -6.02
CA MET A 131 5.65 18.86 -5.15
C MET A 131 5.85 18.46 -3.68
N PRO A 132 6.11 19.42 -2.77
CA PRO A 132 6.15 19.16 -1.34
C PRO A 132 4.73 18.93 -0.81
N VAL A 133 4.56 17.88 -0.01
CA VAL A 133 3.26 17.44 0.48
C VAL A 133 3.32 16.99 1.93
N GLU A 134 2.16 17.02 2.58
CA GLU A 134 1.94 16.47 3.91
C GLU A 134 0.84 15.42 3.90
N VAL A 135 0.99 14.40 4.75
CA VAL A 135 -0.04 13.38 5.01
C VAL A 135 -1.24 14.03 5.67
N MET A 136 -2.44 13.76 5.14
CA MET A 136 -3.71 14.13 5.76
C MET A 136 -4.39 12.88 6.31
N PHE A 137 -4.53 12.78 7.63
CA PHE A 137 -5.30 11.70 8.28
C PHE A 137 -6.78 12.06 8.35
N ARG A 138 -7.65 11.05 8.29
CA ARG A 138 -9.08 11.20 8.58
C ARG A 138 -9.30 11.38 10.09
N GLU A 139 -10.41 12.01 10.44
CA GLU A 139 -10.88 12.13 11.83
C GLU A 139 -11.30 10.77 12.38
N GLU A 140 -12.20 10.08 11.66
CA GLU A 140 -12.59 8.71 11.96
C GLU A 140 -11.63 7.72 11.28
N ARG A 141 -10.96 6.90 12.08
CA ARG A 141 -9.97 5.93 11.62
C ARG A 141 -10.33 4.53 12.12
N LYS A 142 -10.16 3.51 11.28
CA LYS A 142 -10.67 2.14 11.49
C LYS A 142 -9.59 1.06 11.45
N GLY A 143 -8.33 1.42 11.29
CA GLY A 143 -7.20 0.51 11.11
C GLY A 143 -7.04 0.08 9.65
N SER A 144 -7.15 1.03 8.73
CA SER A 144 -7.05 0.79 7.28
C SER A 144 -6.15 1.82 6.59
N ILE A 145 -5.68 1.53 5.37
CA ILE A 145 -4.92 2.53 4.60
C ILE A 145 -5.76 3.76 4.24
N GLN A 146 -7.08 3.59 4.20
CA GLN A 146 -8.03 4.68 3.96
C GLN A 146 -8.21 5.61 5.16
N ASP A 147 -7.62 5.28 6.32
CA ASP A 147 -7.52 6.20 7.46
C ASP A 147 -6.61 7.40 7.13
N ILE A 148 -5.76 7.26 6.12
CA ILE A 148 -5.11 8.38 5.44
C ILE A 148 -6.12 8.88 4.38
N ALA A 149 -6.47 10.15 4.42
CA ALA A 149 -7.33 10.78 3.42
C ALA A 149 -6.60 10.96 2.08
N GLY A 150 -5.32 11.33 2.14
CA GLY A 150 -4.48 11.64 1.00
C GLY A 150 -3.24 12.42 1.42
N PHE A 151 -2.55 12.96 0.43
CA PHE A 151 -1.48 13.94 0.59
C PHE A 151 -1.97 15.30 0.10
N ARG A 152 -1.74 16.36 0.85
CA ARG A 152 -2.05 17.74 0.44
C ARG A 152 -0.75 18.53 0.22
N PRO A 153 -0.74 19.58 -0.61
CA PRO A 153 0.41 20.48 -0.69
C PRO A 153 0.78 21.03 0.70
N ALA A 154 2.08 21.06 0.99
CA ALA A 154 2.64 21.62 2.23
C ALA A 154 2.63 23.16 2.23
#